data_AF-A0A7Z9GWM6-F1
#
_entry.id   AF-A0A7Z9GWM6-F1
#
_cell.length_a   1.000
_cell.length_b   1.000
_cell.length_c   1.000
_cell.angle_alpha   90.00
_cell.angle_beta   90.00
_cell.angle_gamma   90.00
#
_symmetry.space_group_name_H-M   'P 1'
#
loop_
_entity.id
_entity.type
_entity.pdbx_description
1 polymer ?
#
loop_
_entity_poly.entity_id
_entity_poly.type
_entity_poly.pdbx_seq_one_letter_code
_entity_poly.pdbx_strand_id
1 'polypeptide(L)'
;MCCFSRPIEAVYDTKIFARGLAGVSQQLVYSMGLRTPYDVAMILPIPVKRGSGEKAVRFISLKKYPKFFEDLQKGFPLPRGQRLLVESADTATDSKQLDVVKVGNFEASFVPTVKDFSRLDERFRLPMETWQKLPRYQNYGFVVFKFKKGSQHVHPMAFEFPREHPKRIFFPTVHIHDGTIEEEASFDHTLFCQLPEDDVVMLRGWRESYRPAGMFMNKKKSRGLIDPTAHCHRSSLTGKRPNADLWL
;
A
#
# COMPACT_ATOMS: atom_id res chain seq x y z
N MET A 1 9.49 3.22 3.72
CA MET A 1 10.08 2.14 2.89
C MET A 1 9.22 0.90 3.03
N CYS A 2 9.52 -0.19 2.34
CA CYS A 2 8.76 -1.45 2.41
C CYS A 2 9.78 -2.60 2.47
N CYS A 3 9.37 -3.85 2.35
CA CYS A 3 10.32 -4.94 2.09
C CYS A 3 10.65 -4.99 0.59
N PHE A 4 11.93 -4.82 0.23
CA PHE A 4 12.38 -4.97 -1.16
C PHE A 4 13.39 -6.10 -1.32
N SER A 5 13.31 -6.84 -2.42
CA SER A 5 14.21 -7.97 -2.71
C SER A 5 15.67 -7.57 -2.97
N ARG A 6 15.94 -6.29 -3.25
CA ARG A 6 17.28 -5.75 -3.54
C ARG A 6 17.40 -4.32 -2.99
N PRO A 7 18.61 -3.75 -2.90
CA PRO A 7 18.80 -2.35 -2.54
C PRO A 7 17.97 -1.40 -3.42
N ILE A 8 17.43 -0.37 -2.77
CA ILE A 8 16.67 0.72 -3.39
C ILE A 8 17.37 2.05 -3.09
N GLU A 9 17.28 3.02 -4.00
CA GLU A 9 17.83 4.36 -3.78
C GLU A 9 16.86 5.21 -2.96
N ALA A 10 15.58 5.15 -3.32
CA ALA A 10 14.56 5.92 -2.62
C ALA A 10 13.18 5.28 -2.74
N VAL A 11 12.42 5.35 -1.65
CA VAL A 11 10.97 5.20 -1.62
C VAL A 11 10.41 6.42 -0.91
N TYR A 12 9.44 7.07 -1.53
CA TYR A 12 8.91 8.33 -1.04
C TYR A 12 7.41 8.47 -1.33
N ASP A 13 6.74 9.39 -0.64
CA ASP A 13 5.33 9.75 -0.89
C ASP A 13 4.40 8.52 -0.84
N THR A 14 4.67 7.65 0.13
CA THR A 14 3.96 6.39 0.33
C THR A 14 2.54 6.65 0.78
N LYS A 15 1.55 6.06 0.08
CA LYS A 15 0.14 6.15 0.43
C LYS A 15 -0.48 4.77 0.51
N ILE A 16 -1.19 4.51 1.61
CA ILE A 16 -1.84 3.24 1.86
C ILE A 16 -3.28 3.50 2.27
N PHE A 17 -4.23 2.88 1.58
CA PHE A 17 -5.63 2.84 1.98
C PHE A 17 -6.00 1.43 2.42
N ALA A 18 -6.66 1.30 3.56
CA ALA A 18 -7.15 0.03 4.09
C ALA A 18 -8.65 0.09 4.41
N ARG A 19 -9.39 -0.93 3.99
CA ARG A 19 -10.81 -1.08 4.36
C ARG A 19 -11.11 -2.49 4.82
N GLY A 20 -11.72 -2.61 5.99
CA GLY A 20 -12.28 -3.87 6.45
C GLY A 20 -13.65 -4.10 5.83
N LEU A 21 -13.87 -5.28 5.25
CA LEU A 21 -15.21 -5.76 4.90
C LEU A 21 -15.70 -6.63 6.04
N ALA A 22 -16.91 -6.33 6.55
CA ALA A 22 -17.49 -6.93 7.76
C ALA A 22 -17.26 -8.45 7.82
N GLY A 23 -16.50 -8.91 8.81
CA GLY A 23 -16.25 -10.32 9.12
C GLY A 23 -15.49 -11.18 8.08
N VAL A 24 -15.17 -10.65 6.89
CA VAL A 24 -14.71 -11.48 5.76
C VAL A 24 -13.28 -11.19 5.35
N SER A 25 -12.98 -9.96 4.95
CA SER A 25 -11.73 -9.64 4.25
C SER A 25 -11.28 -8.21 4.50
N GLN A 26 -10.07 -7.90 4.06
CA GLN A 26 -9.55 -6.54 4.00
C GLN A 26 -9.15 -6.23 2.57
N GLN A 27 -9.45 -5.01 2.16
CA GLN A 27 -8.97 -4.43 0.92
C GLN A 27 -7.83 -3.45 1.24
N LEU A 28 -6.76 -3.53 0.44
CA LEU A 28 -5.64 -2.60 0.49
C LEU A 28 -5.45 -1.94 -0.87
N VAL A 29 -5.10 -0.66 -0.86
CA VAL A 29 -4.55 0.06 -2.01
C VAL A 29 -3.22 0.69 -1.59
N TYR A 30 -2.20 0.55 -2.42
CA TYR A 30 -0.84 1.00 -2.13
C TYR A 30 -0.28 1.80 -3.31
N SER A 31 0.40 2.91 -3.03
CA SER A 31 1.09 3.76 -4.01
C SER A 31 2.35 4.35 -3.38
N MET A 32 3.39 4.59 -4.18
CA MET A 32 4.62 5.22 -3.72
C MET A 32 5.44 5.75 -4.91
N GLY A 33 6.33 6.70 -4.67
CA GLY A 33 7.48 6.94 -5.51
C GLY A 33 8.56 5.91 -5.26
N LEU A 34 9.20 5.41 -6.32
CA LEU A 34 10.29 4.45 -6.26
C LEU A 34 11.42 4.88 -7.19
N ARG A 35 12.65 4.83 -6.67
CA ARG A 35 13.88 4.94 -7.44
C ARG A 35 14.79 3.77 -7.11
N THR A 36 15.24 3.04 -8.13
CA THR A 36 16.12 1.90 -7.95
C THR A 36 16.96 1.64 -9.21
N PRO A 37 18.22 1.20 -9.05
CA PRO A 37 19.07 0.84 -10.18
C PRO A 37 18.79 -0.58 -10.70
N TYR A 38 17.94 -1.36 -10.01
CA TYR A 38 17.66 -2.76 -10.31
C TYR A 38 16.19 -3.02 -10.63
N ASP A 39 15.93 -4.11 -11.35
CA ASP A 39 14.60 -4.73 -11.30
C ASP A 39 14.43 -5.32 -9.89
N VAL A 40 13.33 -4.99 -9.22
CA VAL A 40 13.09 -5.33 -7.81
C VAL A 40 11.69 -5.88 -7.60
N ALA A 41 11.50 -6.60 -6.51
CA ALA A 41 10.18 -6.89 -5.97
C ALA A 41 9.95 -6.13 -4.66
N MET A 42 8.78 -5.50 -4.55
CA MET A 42 8.22 -5.13 -3.24
C MET A 42 7.42 -6.31 -2.71
N ILE A 43 7.67 -6.66 -1.46
CA ILE A 43 7.05 -7.79 -0.77
C ILE A 43 6.27 -7.21 0.40
N LEU A 44 4.97 -7.48 0.46
CA LEU A 44 4.09 -7.03 1.54
C LEU A 44 3.64 -8.25 2.33
N PRO A 45 4.19 -8.49 3.53
CA PRO A 45 3.64 -9.46 4.47
C PRO A 45 2.20 -9.07 4.80
N ILE A 46 1.27 -10.01 4.73
CA ILE A 46 -0.14 -9.81 5.07
C ILE A 46 -0.67 -10.94 5.98
N PRO A 47 -1.43 -10.61 7.02
CA PRO A 47 -2.00 -11.56 7.96
C PRO A 47 -3.25 -12.21 7.35
N VAL A 48 -3.03 -13.26 6.55
CA VAL A 48 -4.08 -14.00 5.84
C VAL A 48 -4.67 -15.05 6.77
N LYS A 49 -6.00 -15.22 6.76
CA LYS A 49 -6.67 -16.32 7.45
C LYS A 49 -6.02 -17.66 7.07
N ARG A 50 -5.62 -18.45 8.07
CA ARG A 50 -4.98 -19.76 7.84
C ARG A 50 -5.89 -20.70 7.04
N GLY A 51 -5.28 -21.53 6.21
CA GLY A 51 -5.99 -22.48 5.36
C GLY A 51 -6.71 -21.86 4.16
N SER A 52 -6.53 -20.57 3.85
CA SER A 52 -7.19 -19.91 2.71
C SER A 52 -6.62 -20.33 1.34
N GLY A 53 -5.48 -21.00 1.30
CA GLY A 53 -4.85 -21.53 0.08
C GLY A 53 -4.31 -20.46 -0.87
N GLU A 54 -3.85 -20.88 -2.06
CA GLU A 54 -3.15 -20.02 -3.03
C GLU A 54 -4.03 -18.95 -3.69
N LYS A 55 -5.36 -19.11 -3.62
CA LYS A 55 -6.34 -18.18 -4.21
C LYS A 55 -6.90 -17.19 -3.19
N ALA A 56 -6.30 -17.11 -2.00
CA ALA A 56 -6.75 -16.24 -0.92
C ALA A 56 -6.72 -14.75 -1.28
N VAL A 57 -5.78 -14.34 -2.14
CA VAL A 57 -5.63 -12.94 -2.55
C VAL A 57 -6.26 -12.69 -3.89
N ARG A 58 -7.12 -11.68 -3.95
CA ARG A 58 -7.74 -11.20 -5.19
C ARG A 58 -7.21 -9.83 -5.55
N PHE A 59 -6.45 -9.74 -6.63
CA PHE A 59 -5.97 -8.47 -7.16
C PHE A 59 -7.10 -7.66 -7.83
N ILE A 60 -7.10 -6.35 -7.61
CA ILE A 60 -8.12 -5.43 -8.10
C ILE A 60 -7.45 -4.45 -9.05
N SER A 61 -7.83 -4.48 -10.33
CA SER A 61 -7.25 -3.58 -11.33
C SER A 61 -7.80 -2.16 -11.17
N LEU A 62 -6.92 -1.23 -10.83
CA LEU A 62 -7.17 0.21 -10.81
C LEU A 62 -6.73 0.92 -12.11
N LYS A 63 -6.48 0.20 -13.22
CA LYS A 63 -6.00 0.80 -14.50
C LYS A 63 -6.87 1.98 -14.98
N LYS A 64 -8.17 1.94 -14.70
CA LYS A 64 -9.12 3.01 -15.06
C LYS A 64 -9.27 4.10 -13.99
N TYR A 65 -8.48 4.03 -12.91
CA TYR A 65 -8.51 4.95 -11.78
C TYR A 65 -7.11 5.31 -11.22
N PRO A 66 -6.19 5.83 -12.05
CA PRO A 66 -4.85 6.23 -11.58
C PRO A 66 -4.90 7.30 -10.48
N LYS A 67 -5.94 8.15 -10.49
CA LYS A 67 -6.14 9.26 -9.54
C LYS A 67 -6.77 8.86 -8.20
N PHE A 68 -6.73 7.58 -7.82
CA PHE A 68 -7.41 7.08 -6.61
C PHE A 68 -7.02 7.89 -5.36
N PHE A 69 -5.73 8.07 -5.09
CA PHE A 69 -5.27 8.82 -3.92
C PHE A 69 -5.41 10.34 -4.06
N GLU A 70 -5.33 10.88 -5.28
CA GLU A 70 -5.60 12.31 -5.54
C GLU A 70 -7.05 12.66 -5.18
N ASP A 71 -8.00 11.83 -5.62
CA ASP A 71 -9.41 12.01 -5.26
C ASP A 71 -9.63 11.79 -3.76
N LEU A 72 -8.98 10.79 -3.15
CA LEU A 72 -9.10 10.50 -1.72
C LEU A 72 -8.63 11.69 -0.86
N GLN A 73 -7.55 12.35 -1.28
CA GLN A 73 -7.01 13.54 -0.60
C GLN A 73 -7.99 14.72 -0.60
N LYS A 74 -8.90 14.82 -1.58
CA LYS A 74 -9.93 15.88 -1.61
C LYS A 74 -10.84 15.82 -0.39
N GLY A 75 -10.99 14.65 0.24
CA GLY A 75 -11.69 14.44 1.50
C GLY A 75 -11.08 15.17 2.71
N PHE A 76 -9.89 15.78 2.59
CA PHE A 76 -9.15 16.36 3.72
C PHE A 76 -8.59 17.76 3.40
N PRO A 77 -9.43 18.73 3.01
CA PRO A 77 -8.97 20.08 2.66
C PRO A 77 -8.25 20.74 3.84
N LEU A 78 -7.23 21.56 3.58
CA LEU A 78 -6.63 22.39 4.64
C LEU A 78 -7.69 23.39 5.15
N PRO A 79 -7.72 23.71 6.45
CA PRO A 79 -8.57 24.79 6.96
C PRO A 79 -8.32 26.08 6.16
N ARG A 80 -9.39 26.80 5.80
CA ARG A 80 -9.29 28.11 5.13
C ARG A 80 -8.45 29.04 6.02
N GLY A 81 -7.21 29.31 5.61
CA GLY A 81 -6.24 30.11 6.37
C GLY A 81 -4.79 29.62 6.25
N GLN A 82 -4.58 28.32 5.96
CA GLN A 82 -3.27 27.77 5.62
C GLN A 82 -3.19 27.48 4.13
N ARG A 83 -3.11 28.53 3.31
CA ARG A 83 -2.71 28.40 1.91
C ARG A 83 -1.21 28.67 1.87
N LEU A 84 -0.40 27.61 1.85
CA LEU A 84 1.01 27.74 1.50
C LEU A 84 1.08 28.35 0.10
N LEU A 85 1.78 29.47 -0.02
CA LEU A 85 2.14 30.05 -1.31
C LEU A 85 3.05 29.03 -2.00
N VAL A 86 2.49 28.26 -2.92
CA VAL A 86 3.29 27.52 -3.89
C VAL A 86 3.23 28.36 -5.15
N GLU A 87 4.33 29.04 -5.45
CA GLU A 87 4.54 29.65 -6.76
C GLU A 87 4.57 28.54 -7.81
N SER A 88 3.61 28.59 -8.73
CA SER A 88 3.58 27.73 -9.90
C SER A 88 4.67 28.17 -10.88
N ALA A 89 5.75 27.42 -10.97
CA ALA A 89 6.66 27.50 -12.11
C ALA A 89 6.18 26.48 -13.16
N ASP A 90 5.39 26.96 -14.09
CA ASP A 90 5.05 26.25 -15.33
C ASP A 90 6.26 26.30 -16.26
N THR A 91 6.90 25.16 -16.51
CA THR A 91 7.70 24.94 -17.72
C THR A 91 7.40 23.55 -18.27
N ALA A 92 6.50 23.52 -19.26
CA ALA A 92 6.24 22.34 -20.06
C ALA A 92 7.41 22.11 -21.05
N THR A 93 7.94 20.89 -21.09
CA THR A 93 8.72 20.39 -22.21
C THR A 93 8.07 19.14 -22.80
N ASP A 94 7.71 19.27 -24.07
CA ASP A 94 7.17 18.21 -24.91
C ASP A 94 8.25 17.18 -25.22
N SER A 95 7.94 15.90 -25.05
CA SER A 95 8.68 14.80 -25.69
C SER A 95 7.71 13.67 -26.05
N LYS A 96 7.47 13.53 -27.34
CA LYS A 96 6.86 12.34 -27.94
C LYS A 96 7.87 11.19 -27.93
N GLN A 97 7.49 10.03 -27.36
CA GLN A 97 7.93 8.72 -27.86
C GLN A 97 7.02 7.54 -27.44
N LEU A 98 6.57 6.83 -28.49
CA LEU A 98 6.21 5.41 -28.72
C LEU A 98 5.31 4.59 -27.78
N ASP A 99 4.38 3.86 -28.42
CA ASP A 99 3.40 2.93 -27.86
C ASP A 99 4.01 1.63 -27.31
N VAL A 100 3.57 1.26 -26.09
CA VAL A 100 3.74 -0.06 -25.49
C VAL A 100 2.44 -0.45 -24.78
N VAL A 101 1.77 -1.51 -25.23
CA VAL A 101 0.54 -2.02 -24.57
C VAL A 101 0.90 -3.09 -23.55
N LYS A 102 0.73 -2.77 -22.26
CA LYS A 102 0.83 -3.68 -21.10
C LYS A 102 -0.51 -3.85 -20.37
N VAL A 103 -0.71 -5.04 -19.79
CA VAL A 103 -1.94 -5.48 -19.10
C VAL A 103 -1.90 -4.96 -17.65
N GLY A 104 -2.53 -3.81 -17.41
CA GLY A 104 -2.25 -3.03 -16.18
C GLY A 104 -0.84 -2.42 -16.22
N ASN A 105 -0.25 -2.10 -15.06
CA ASN A 105 1.11 -1.55 -14.95
C ASN A 105 2.12 -2.48 -14.23
N PHE A 106 1.69 -3.61 -13.63
CA PHE A 106 2.57 -4.40 -12.74
C PHE A 106 2.37 -5.91 -12.88
N GLU A 107 3.44 -6.67 -12.66
CA GLU A 107 3.39 -8.10 -12.37
C GLU A 107 3.22 -8.30 -10.86
N ALA A 108 2.19 -9.04 -10.47
CA ALA A 108 1.88 -9.31 -9.06
C ALA A 108 1.71 -10.82 -8.81
N SER A 109 2.04 -11.26 -7.60
CA SER A 109 1.90 -12.66 -7.17
C SER A 109 1.54 -12.74 -5.69
N PHE A 110 0.89 -13.83 -5.29
CA PHE A 110 0.65 -14.15 -3.89
C PHE A 110 1.48 -15.38 -3.51
N VAL A 111 2.23 -15.27 -2.42
CA VAL A 111 3.06 -16.33 -1.85
C VAL A 111 2.42 -16.74 -0.52
N PRO A 112 1.81 -17.93 -0.41
CA PRO A 112 1.03 -18.30 0.76
C PRO A 112 1.85 -18.47 2.05
N THR A 113 3.08 -18.96 1.93
CA THR A 113 3.98 -19.20 3.07
C THR A 113 5.42 -18.82 2.74
N VAL A 114 6.27 -18.66 3.76
CA VAL A 114 7.70 -18.39 3.56
C VAL A 114 8.37 -19.47 2.67
N LYS A 115 7.95 -20.73 2.77
CA LYS A 115 8.51 -21.84 1.97
C LYS A 115 8.21 -21.69 0.48
N ASP A 116 7.09 -21.04 0.13
CA ASP A 116 6.66 -20.84 -1.25
C ASP A 116 7.50 -19.80 -2.01
N PHE A 117 8.34 -19.00 -1.33
CA PHE A 117 9.30 -18.11 -2.01
C PHE A 117 10.29 -18.87 -2.90
N SER A 118 10.53 -20.16 -2.60
CA SER A 118 11.35 -21.05 -3.44
C SER A 118 10.84 -21.14 -4.89
N ARG A 119 9.54 -20.88 -5.12
CA ARG A 119 8.86 -20.94 -6.42
C ARG A 119 8.95 -19.62 -7.20
N LEU A 120 9.44 -18.54 -6.59
CA LEU A 120 9.71 -17.28 -7.28
C LEU A 120 11.13 -17.26 -7.84
N ASP A 121 11.30 -16.55 -8.96
CA ASP A 121 12.62 -16.17 -9.47
C ASP A 121 13.40 -15.44 -8.37
N GLU A 122 14.67 -15.81 -8.22
CA GLU A 122 15.54 -15.37 -7.13
C GLU A 122 15.65 -13.85 -7.02
N ARG A 123 15.54 -13.11 -8.14
CA ARG A 123 15.59 -11.64 -8.15
C ARG A 123 14.39 -10.99 -7.46
N PHE A 124 13.30 -11.74 -7.26
CA PHE A 124 12.02 -11.26 -6.75
C PHE A 124 11.65 -11.86 -5.40
N ARG A 125 12.61 -12.42 -4.67
CA ARG A 125 12.42 -12.93 -3.30
C ARG A 125 13.48 -12.38 -2.37
N LEU A 126 13.17 -12.34 -1.07
CA LEU A 126 14.17 -12.20 -0.01
C LEU A 126 14.70 -13.60 0.36
N PRO A 127 15.97 -13.72 0.79
CA PRO A 127 16.51 -14.98 1.31
C PRO A 127 15.65 -15.54 2.45
N MET A 128 15.57 -16.86 2.56
CA MET A 128 14.75 -17.52 3.58
C MET A 128 15.24 -17.16 4.99
N GLU A 129 16.53 -16.98 5.13
CA GLU A 129 17.23 -16.58 6.36
C GLU A 129 16.76 -15.20 6.85
N THR A 130 16.38 -14.29 5.94
CA THR A 130 15.79 -13.00 6.30
C THR A 130 14.44 -13.19 7.01
N TRP A 131 13.60 -14.10 6.52
CA TRP A 131 12.30 -14.38 7.14
C TRP A 131 12.42 -15.13 8.46
N GLN A 132 13.44 -15.97 8.63
CA GLN A 132 13.72 -16.66 9.89
C GLN A 132 14.03 -15.68 11.03
N LYS A 133 14.67 -14.54 10.73
CA LYS A 133 14.90 -13.45 11.69
C LYS A 133 13.63 -12.71 12.09
N LEU A 134 12.51 -12.95 11.41
CA LEU A 134 11.21 -12.30 11.63
C LEU A 134 10.13 -13.35 11.94
N PRO A 135 10.20 -14.03 13.10
CA PRO A 135 9.31 -15.15 13.42
C PRO A 135 7.82 -14.76 13.40
N ARG A 136 7.50 -13.48 13.60
CA ARG A 136 6.13 -12.94 13.48
C ARG A 136 5.48 -13.18 12.10
N TYR A 137 6.27 -13.28 11.02
CA TYR A 137 5.74 -13.47 9.66
C TYR A 137 5.66 -14.94 9.23
N GLN A 138 5.97 -15.89 10.10
CA GLN A 138 5.89 -17.33 9.77
C GLN A 138 4.48 -17.77 9.33
N ASN A 139 3.44 -17.10 9.83
CA ASN A 139 2.05 -17.39 9.54
C ASN A 139 1.41 -16.39 8.56
N TYR A 140 2.20 -15.50 7.95
CA TYR A 140 1.70 -14.51 7.00
C TYR A 140 1.75 -15.08 5.58
N GLY A 141 0.87 -14.56 4.73
CA GLY A 141 1.05 -14.63 3.29
C GLY A 141 1.78 -13.39 2.79
N PHE A 142 2.23 -13.38 1.54
CA PHE A 142 3.00 -12.26 0.98
C PHE A 142 2.47 -11.87 -0.38
N VAL A 143 2.16 -10.59 -0.54
CA VAL A 143 1.86 -10.01 -1.84
C VAL A 143 3.15 -9.45 -2.44
N VAL A 144 3.49 -9.91 -3.63
CA VAL A 144 4.74 -9.55 -4.31
C VAL A 144 4.41 -8.75 -5.56
N PHE A 145 4.96 -7.54 -5.68
CA PHE A 145 4.85 -6.68 -6.86
C PHE A 145 6.23 -6.47 -7.47
N LYS A 146 6.37 -6.69 -8.77
CA LYS A 146 7.65 -6.50 -9.46
C LYS A 146 7.69 -5.16 -10.17
N PHE A 147 8.83 -4.49 -10.08
CA PHE A 147 9.12 -3.22 -10.71
C PHE A 147 10.39 -3.31 -11.55
N LYS A 148 10.40 -2.54 -12.64
CA LYS A 148 11.60 -2.33 -13.43
C LYS A 148 12.48 -1.24 -12.81
N LYS A 149 13.78 -1.32 -13.06
CA LYS A 149 14.74 -0.27 -12.70
C LYS A 149 14.32 1.11 -13.22
N GLY A 150 14.77 2.15 -12.54
CA GLY A 150 14.51 3.55 -12.87
C GLY A 150 13.75 4.30 -11.78
N SER A 151 13.32 5.52 -12.11
CA SER A 151 12.50 6.36 -11.25
C SER A 151 11.06 6.35 -11.75
N GLN A 152 10.11 6.03 -10.88
CA GLN A 152 8.69 5.96 -11.23
C GLN A 152 7.79 6.33 -10.06
N HIS A 153 6.63 6.92 -10.36
CA HIS A 153 5.52 6.92 -9.41
C HIS A 153 4.65 5.69 -9.67
N VAL A 154 4.59 4.80 -8.68
CA VAL A 154 3.88 3.53 -8.77
C VAL A 154 2.38 3.82 -8.79
N HIS A 155 1.74 3.50 -9.92
CA HIS A 155 0.29 3.48 -10.05
C HIS A 155 -0.37 2.67 -8.89
N PRO A 156 -1.53 3.10 -8.36
CA PRO A 156 -2.20 2.40 -7.27
C PRO A 156 -2.36 0.89 -7.49
N MET A 157 -1.83 0.11 -6.57
CA MET A 157 -1.90 -1.35 -6.54
C MET A 157 -2.94 -1.78 -5.51
N ALA A 158 -3.94 -2.54 -5.92
CA ALA A 158 -5.03 -2.92 -5.03
C ALA A 158 -5.23 -4.43 -4.96
N PHE A 159 -5.55 -4.93 -3.78
CA PHE A 159 -5.84 -6.34 -3.55
C PHE A 159 -6.75 -6.53 -2.33
N GLU A 160 -7.40 -7.68 -2.28
CA GLU A 160 -8.24 -8.13 -1.17
C GLU A 160 -7.73 -9.46 -0.63
N PHE A 161 -7.80 -9.66 0.68
CA PHE A 161 -7.42 -10.91 1.34
C PHE A 161 -8.29 -11.20 2.58
N PRO A 162 -8.56 -12.48 2.91
CA PRO A 162 -9.26 -12.84 4.14
C PRO A 162 -8.37 -12.57 5.35
N ARG A 163 -8.90 -11.86 6.35
CA ARG A 163 -8.12 -11.41 7.52
C ARG A 163 -7.93 -12.54 8.54
N GLU A 164 -6.73 -12.67 9.09
CA GLU A 164 -6.50 -13.48 10.31
C GLU A 164 -7.24 -12.89 11.52
N HIS A 165 -7.32 -11.55 11.62
CA HIS A 165 -7.98 -10.83 12.71
C HIS A 165 -9.21 -10.06 12.21
N PRO A 166 -10.44 -10.59 12.35
CA PRO A 166 -11.66 -10.01 11.76
C PRO A 166 -12.04 -8.61 12.27
N LYS A 167 -11.56 -8.24 13.46
CA LYS A 167 -11.85 -6.95 14.12
C LYS A 167 -10.76 -5.90 13.97
N ARG A 168 -9.66 -6.22 13.27
CA ARG A 168 -8.53 -5.30 13.10
C ARG A 168 -8.32 -4.93 11.65
N ILE A 169 -7.72 -3.77 11.43
CA ILE A 169 -7.21 -3.32 10.13
C ILE A 169 -5.68 -3.34 10.18
N PHE A 170 -5.09 -3.94 9.16
CA PHE A 170 -3.65 -4.09 9.03
C PHE A 170 -3.08 -3.16 7.96
N PHE A 171 -1.96 -2.52 8.23
CA PHE A 171 -1.17 -1.81 7.24
C PHE A 171 0.23 -2.43 7.15
N PRO A 172 0.64 -2.96 5.98
CA PRO A 172 2.01 -3.43 5.79
C PRO A 172 2.93 -2.22 5.71
N THR A 173 3.65 -1.95 6.80
CA THR A 173 4.56 -0.80 6.94
C THR A 173 5.95 -1.18 7.40
N VAL A 174 6.23 -2.45 7.71
CA VAL A 174 7.59 -2.87 8.05
C VAL A 174 8.56 -2.62 6.89
N HIS A 175 9.78 -2.21 7.21
CA HIS A 175 10.87 -1.99 6.26
C HIS A 175 11.88 -3.12 6.36
N ILE A 176 12.25 -3.67 5.20
CA ILE A 176 13.38 -4.60 5.07
C ILE A 176 14.12 -4.19 3.80
N HIS A 177 15.40 -3.88 3.92
CA HIS A 177 16.25 -3.57 2.77
C HIS A 177 17.44 -4.52 2.78
N ASP A 178 17.65 -5.20 1.64
CA ASP A 178 18.80 -6.09 1.42
C ASP A 178 18.98 -7.16 2.50
N GLY A 179 17.87 -7.68 3.04
CA GLY A 179 17.89 -8.69 4.10
C GLY A 179 18.26 -8.17 5.50
N THR A 180 18.50 -6.86 5.65
CA THR A 180 18.74 -6.19 6.92
C THR A 180 17.43 -5.69 7.53
N ILE A 181 17.31 -5.88 8.83
CA ILE A 181 16.16 -5.48 9.63
C ILE A 181 16.69 -4.55 10.70
N GLU A 182 16.41 -3.26 10.52
CA GLU A 182 16.72 -2.24 11.53
C GLU A 182 15.63 -2.23 12.61
N GLU A 183 15.99 -1.89 13.85
CA GLU A 183 15.02 -1.72 14.95
C GLU A 183 14.09 -0.54 14.71
N GLU A 184 14.63 0.52 14.08
CA GLU A 184 13.89 1.73 13.73
C GLU A 184 13.95 2.01 12.24
N ALA A 185 12.90 2.65 11.75
CA ALA A 185 12.71 3.00 10.36
C ALA A 185 12.24 4.45 10.23
N SER A 186 12.69 5.13 9.17
CA SER A 186 12.16 6.44 8.80
C SER A 186 10.91 6.28 7.94
N PHE A 187 9.79 6.79 8.43
CA PHE A 187 8.49 6.75 7.76
C PHE A 187 8.12 8.10 7.14
N ASP A 188 7.37 8.04 6.06
CA ASP A 188 6.87 9.19 5.29
C ASP A 188 5.45 8.94 4.73
N HIS A 189 4.65 8.16 5.45
CA HIS A 189 3.45 7.56 4.89
C HIS A 189 2.21 8.39 5.20
N THR A 190 1.34 8.50 4.21
CA THR A 190 -0.05 8.92 4.41
C THR A 190 -0.93 7.69 4.42
N LEU A 191 -1.56 7.44 5.56
CA LEU A 191 -2.43 6.28 5.76
C LEU A 191 -3.89 6.73 5.71
N PHE A 192 -4.72 5.92 5.06
CA PHE A 192 -6.14 6.13 4.96
C PHE A 192 -6.90 4.87 5.36
N CYS A 193 -8.07 5.01 5.97
CA CYS A 193 -8.95 3.86 6.19
C CYS A 193 -10.44 4.14 6.11
N GLN A 194 -11.21 3.05 5.93
CA GLN A 194 -12.62 2.94 6.30
C GLN A 194 -12.78 1.75 7.23
N LEU A 195 -13.34 1.99 8.41
CA LEU A 195 -13.62 0.93 9.37
C LEU A 195 -15.00 0.31 9.10
N PRO A 196 -15.19 -0.99 9.38
CA PRO A 196 -16.47 -1.66 9.21
C PRO A 196 -17.54 -1.23 10.24
N GLU A 197 -17.11 -0.69 11.38
CA GLU A 197 -17.94 -0.11 12.45
C GLU A 197 -17.28 1.20 12.91
N ASP A 198 -18.06 2.19 13.38
CA ASP A 198 -17.57 3.45 13.94
C ASP A 198 -16.91 3.23 15.31
N ASP A 199 -15.88 2.40 15.37
CA ASP A 199 -15.09 2.18 16.57
C ASP A 199 -14.14 3.37 16.79
N VAL A 200 -14.73 4.46 17.31
CA VAL A 200 -14.10 5.78 17.48
C VAL A 200 -12.79 5.70 18.28
N VAL A 201 -12.64 4.68 19.14
CA VAL A 201 -11.42 4.50 19.95
C VAL A 201 -10.20 4.20 19.07
N MET A 202 -10.35 3.37 18.03
CA MET A 202 -9.26 3.01 17.11
C MET A 202 -8.82 4.17 16.21
N LEU A 203 -9.67 5.19 16.09
CA LEU A 203 -9.43 6.37 15.25
C LEU A 203 -8.88 7.57 16.02
N ARG A 204 -8.47 7.38 17.29
CA ARG A 204 -7.85 8.48 18.05
C ARG A 204 -6.61 9.00 17.31
N GLY A 205 -6.62 10.31 16.98
CA GLY A 205 -5.54 10.96 16.23
C GLY A 205 -5.65 10.83 14.71
N TRP A 206 -6.64 10.09 14.20
CA TRP A 206 -7.00 10.10 12.79
C TRP A 206 -7.94 11.27 12.50
N ARG A 207 -7.69 11.94 11.38
CA ARG A 207 -8.56 12.99 10.88
C ARG A 207 -9.66 12.36 10.04
N GLU A 208 -10.91 12.67 10.31
CA GLU A 208 -12.04 12.27 9.47
C GLU A 208 -12.17 13.18 8.23
N SER A 209 -12.67 12.63 7.13
CA SER A 209 -12.97 13.38 5.91
C SER A 209 -14.15 14.32 6.13
N TYR A 210 -14.21 15.45 5.41
CA TYR A 210 -15.27 16.44 5.62
C TYR A 210 -16.67 15.97 5.13
N ARG A 211 -16.72 14.93 4.30
CA ARG A 211 -17.93 14.30 3.73
C ARG A 211 -17.74 12.80 3.58
N PRO A 212 -18.80 12.02 3.31
CA PRO A 212 -18.71 10.63 2.89
C PRO A 212 -17.92 10.44 1.59
N ALA A 213 -17.27 9.29 1.42
CA ALA A 213 -16.37 9.01 0.30
C ALA A 213 -17.04 9.16 -1.07
N GLY A 214 -18.33 8.80 -1.19
CA GLY A 214 -19.09 8.90 -2.43
C GLY A 214 -19.23 10.32 -2.99
N MET A 215 -18.97 11.35 -2.18
CA MET A 215 -19.07 12.75 -2.57
C MET A 215 -17.80 13.29 -3.25
N PHE A 216 -16.66 12.61 -3.11
CA PHE A 216 -15.38 13.06 -3.68
C PHE A 216 -14.60 11.96 -4.42
N MET A 217 -14.97 10.69 -4.23
CA MET A 217 -14.42 9.54 -4.94
C MET A 217 -15.31 9.11 -6.11
N ASN A 218 -14.70 8.54 -7.14
CA ASN A 218 -15.42 7.92 -8.25
C ASN A 218 -15.84 6.48 -7.89
N LYS A 219 -17.08 6.31 -7.43
CA LYS A 219 -17.67 5.00 -7.05
C LYS A 219 -17.47 3.92 -8.11
N LYS A 220 -17.78 4.20 -9.38
CA LYS A 220 -17.69 3.20 -10.46
C LYS A 220 -16.25 2.75 -10.70
N LYS A 221 -15.31 3.71 -10.74
CA LYS A 221 -13.89 3.44 -10.97
C LYS A 221 -13.20 2.80 -9.75
N SER A 222 -13.74 2.99 -8.54
CA SER A 222 -13.22 2.39 -7.30
C SER A 222 -13.37 0.87 -7.21
N ARG A 223 -14.18 0.24 -8.08
CA ARG A 223 -14.38 -1.22 -8.09
C ARG A 223 -14.79 -1.82 -6.73
N GLY A 224 -15.52 -1.06 -5.92
CA GLY A 224 -15.97 -1.49 -4.59
C GLY A 224 -14.93 -1.38 -3.48
N LEU A 225 -13.76 -0.78 -3.76
CA LEU A 225 -12.71 -0.54 -2.76
C LEU A 225 -13.16 0.42 -1.64
N ILE A 226 -14.11 1.29 -1.94
CA ILE A 226 -14.66 2.25 -0.98
C ILE A 226 -16.10 1.91 -0.61
N ASP A 227 -16.46 2.26 0.61
CA ASP A 227 -17.83 2.49 1.03
C ASP A 227 -18.22 3.91 0.64
N PRO A 228 -19.15 4.13 -0.30
CA PRO A 228 -19.53 5.48 -0.71
C PRO A 228 -20.35 6.22 0.36
N THR A 229 -20.93 5.51 1.32
CA THR A 229 -21.78 6.10 2.37
C THR A 229 -21.02 6.43 3.65
N ALA A 230 -19.85 5.79 3.88
CA ALA A 230 -19.01 6.09 5.02
C ALA A 230 -17.98 7.19 4.73
N HIS A 231 -17.52 7.85 5.79
CA HIS A 231 -16.36 8.74 5.74
C HIS A 231 -15.07 7.94 5.54
N CYS A 232 -13.99 8.65 5.20
CA CYS A 232 -12.64 8.11 5.25
C CYS A 232 -11.88 8.77 6.39
N HIS A 233 -10.91 8.06 6.95
CA HIS A 233 -10.03 8.58 7.99
C HIS A 233 -8.61 8.64 7.45
N ARG A 234 -7.85 9.66 7.85
CA ARG A 234 -6.45 9.86 7.45
C ARG A 234 -5.54 10.06 8.66
N SER A 235 -4.38 9.44 8.63
CA SER A 235 -3.29 9.69 9.57
C SER A 235 -1.95 9.78 8.83
N SER A 236 -0.96 10.36 9.50
CA SER A 236 0.41 10.47 9.00
C SER A 236 1.33 9.63 9.87
N LEU A 237 2.02 8.66 9.25
CA LEU A 237 3.07 7.89 9.89
C LEU A 237 4.40 8.45 9.38
N THR A 238 4.99 9.36 10.15
CA THR A 238 6.19 10.11 9.74
C THR A 238 7.29 10.08 10.80
N GLY A 239 8.53 10.25 10.37
CA GLY A 239 9.72 10.32 11.23
C GLY A 239 10.31 8.95 11.57
N LYS A 240 11.36 8.96 12.39
CA LYS A 240 12.02 7.74 12.88
C LYS A 240 11.14 7.08 13.95
N ARG A 241 10.79 5.81 13.76
CA ARG A 241 9.89 5.04 14.63
C ARG A 241 10.30 3.57 14.69
N PRO A 242 9.81 2.79 15.66
CA PRO A 242 9.98 1.34 15.64
C PRO A 242 9.57 0.74 14.29
N ASN A 243 10.42 -0.13 13.75
CA ASN A 243 10.21 -0.77 12.46
C ASN A 243 9.16 -1.88 12.57
N ALA A 244 7.89 -1.50 12.51
CA ALA A 244 6.77 -2.41 12.66
C ALA A 244 5.62 -2.09 11.70
N ASP A 245 4.77 -3.09 11.47
CA ASP A 245 3.49 -2.88 10.82
C ASP A 245 2.51 -2.18 11.75
N LEU A 246 1.62 -1.37 11.18
CA LEU A 246 0.56 -0.71 11.92
C LEU A 246 -0.70 -1.59 11.96
N TRP A 247 -1.30 -1.68 13.14
CA TRP A 247 -2.61 -2.28 13.39
C TRP A 247 -3.55 -1.21 13.96
N LEU A 248 -4.78 -1.20 13.46
CA LEU A 248 -5.94 -0.55 14.10
C LEU A 248 -6.88 -1.64 14.62
#